data_AF-A0A2K0WI10-F1
#
_entry.id   AF-A0A2K0WI10-F1
#
_cell.length_a   1.000
_cell.length_b   1.000
_cell.length_c   1.000
_cell.angle_alpha   90.00
_cell.angle_beta   90.00
_cell.angle_gamma   90.00
#
_symmetry.space_group_name_H-M   'P 1'
#
loop_
_entity.id
_entity.type
_entity.pdbx_description
1 polymer ?
#
loop_
_entity_poly.entity_id
_entity_poly.type
_entity_poly.pdbx_seq_one_letter_code
_entity_poly.pdbx_strand_id
1 'polypeptide(L)'
;MTAYIELAASWLFKNSKGRDAKAFFTTPAFAENPEPTLAVTSPDCGPDGATLGKDYMHGDQHKFPELSWDSHSGVREWLLVSEDPDAPLPTPICHGIYLGIPSEKTRVVGSDFEPVEKTSNRLAGGFYYGANRIGSIYGAPRPLLNHGIHRYWYEVIGLNEPLDDKFKTSKPNRDQVAEAINGKVVVWGRWMGQCERRWE
;
A
#
# COMPACT_ATOMS: atom_id res chain seq x y z
N MET A 1 13.17 -22.05 -18.45
CA MET A 1 14.39 -21.20 -18.40
C MET A 1 14.21 -20.02 -17.46
N THR A 2 13.10 -19.27 -17.52
CA THR A 2 12.81 -18.10 -16.67
C THR A 2 12.73 -18.43 -15.17
N ALA A 3 12.10 -19.55 -14.79
CA ALA A 3 12.01 -19.97 -13.38
C ALA A 3 13.39 -20.24 -12.74
N TYR A 4 14.34 -20.81 -13.51
CA TYR A 4 15.71 -21.04 -13.02
C TYR A 4 16.46 -19.72 -12.79
N ILE A 5 16.26 -18.72 -13.66
CA ILE A 5 16.84 -17.38 -13.49
C ILE A 5 16.24 -16.71 -12.24
N GLU A 6 14.92 -16.82 -12.06
CA GLU A 6 14.22 -16.27 -10.89
C GLU A 6 14.68 -16.94 -9.58
N LEU A 7 14.91 -18.26 -9.58
CA LEU A 7 15.51 -18.94 -8.44
C LEU A 7 16.93 -18.45 -8.16
N ALA A 8 17.78 -18.38 -9.19
CA ALA A 8 19.16 -17.91 -9.01
C ALA A 8 19.18 -16.51 -8.39
N ALA A 9 18.32 -15.61 -8.86
CA ALA A 9 18.12 -14.30 -8.27
C ALA A 9 17.63 -14.39 -6.80
N SER A 10 16.67 -15.26 -6.51
CA SER A 10 16.15 -15.45 -5.14
C SER A 10 17.22 -15.94 -4.18
N TRP A 11 18.12 -16.81 -4.62
CA TRP A 11 19.23 -17.28 -3.82
C TRP A 11 20.28 -16.18 -3.57
N LEU A 12 20.60 -15.42 -4.62
CA LEU A 12 21.51 -14.28 -4.54
C LEU A 12 20.98 -13.21 -3.57
N PHE A 13 19.67 -12.96 -3.59
CA PHE A 13 19.04 -11.91 -2.82
C PHE A 13 18.34 -12.37 -1.55
N LYS A 14 18.51 -13.63 -1.11
CA LYS A 14 17.78 -14.22 0.04
C LYS A 14 17.76 -13.37 1.32
N ASN A 15 18.80 -12.56 1.55
CA ASN A 15 18.95 -11.69 2.73
C ASN A 15 18.59 -10.22 2.45
N SER A 16 18.27 -9.86 1.20
CA SER A 16 17.88 -8.51 0.78
C SER A 16 16.39 -8.30 1.05
N LYS A 17 16.06 -8.10 2.33
CA LYS A 17 14.69 -7.89 2.84
C LYS A 17 14.72 -6.83 3.95
N GLY A 18 13.56 -6.48 4.51
CA GLY A 18 13.51 -5.67 5.73
C GLY A 18 13.94 -4.21 5.55
N ARG A 19 13.45 -3.54 4.50
CA ARG A 19 13.69 -2.10 4.27
C ARG A 19 12.82 -1.18 5.14
N ASP A 20 12.50 -1.64 6.35
CA ASP A 20 11.56 -1.00 7.28
C ASP A 20 11.97 0.42 7.65
N ALA A 21 13.26 0.69 7.80
CA ALA A 21 13.79 2.02 8.07
C ALA A 21 13.58 3.04 6.93
N LYS A 22 13.02 2.60 5.80
CA LYS A 22 12.68 3.45 4.65
C LYS A 22 11.18 3.37 4.30
N ALA A 23 10.35 2.84 5.19
CA ALA A 23 8.90 2.79 5.03
C ALA A 23 8.27 4.17 4.88
N PHE A 24 7.06 4.24 4.33
CA PHE A 24 6.36 5.51 4.13
C PHE A 24 6.11 6.21 5.48
N PHE A 25 5.67 5.46 6.50
CA PHE A 25 5.52 5.96 7.87
C PHE A 25 6.81 6.43 8.57
N THR A 26 8.01 6.17 8.02
CA THR A 26 9.27 6.69 8.58
C THR A 26 9.67 8.07 8.05
N THR A 27 8.88 8.64 7.14
CA THR A 27 9.16 9.95 6.57
C THR A 27 8.92 11.08 7.59
N PRO A 28 9.51 12.28 7.38
CA PRO A 28 9.35 13.40 8.31
C PRO A 28 7.89 13.80 8.60
N ALA A 29 6.96 13.48 7.69
CA ALA A 29 5.53 13.78 7.87
C ALA A 29 4.90 13.12 9.11
N PHE A 30 5.50 12.05 9.62
CA PHE A 30 5.01 11.30 10.77
C PHE A 30 5.70 11.72 12.08
N ALA A 31 6.59 12.72 12.06
CA ALA A 31 7.37 13.10 13.24
C ALA A 31 6.51 13.47 14.46
N GLU A 32 5.34 14.08 14.25
CA GLU A 32 4.39 14.41 15.32
C GLU A 32 3.52 13.22 15.75
N ASN A 33 3.40 12.19 14.91
CA ASN A 33 2.60 11.00 15.14
C ASN A 33 3.41 9.73 14.82
N PRO A 34 4.47 9.41 15.60
CA PRO A 34 5.42 8.36 15.24
C PRO A 34 4.85 6.94 15.38
N GLU A 35 3.79 6.76 16.18
CA GLU A 35 3.21 5.44 16.47
C GLU A 35 1.90 5.20 15.72
N PRO A 36 1.63 3.97 15.23
CA PRO A 36 0.39 3.62 14.56
C PRO A 36 -0.76 3.43 15.57
N THR A 37 -1.44 4.51 15.92
CA THR A 37 -2.53 4.50 16.93
C THR A 37 -3.91 4.18 16.36
N LEU A 38 -4.08 4.20 15.02
CA LEU A 38 -5.32 3.78 14.36
C LEU A 38 -5.37 2.26 14.21
N ALA A 39 -6.47 1.64 14.66
CA ALA A 39 -6.73 0.24 14.38
C ALA A 39 -7.15 0.07 12.91
N VAL A 40 -6.39 -0.73 12.15
CA VAL A 40 -6.72 -1.12 10.77
C VAL A 40 -6.86 -2.63 10.72
N THR A 41 -7.94 -3.10 10.11
CA THR A 41 -8.27 -4.53 10.01
C THR A 41 -8.56 -4.91 8.56
N SER A 42 -8.41 -6.20 8.24
CA SER A 42 -8.82 -6.75 6.95
C SER A 42 -9.85 -7.86 7.14
N PRO A 43 -11.15 -7.57 6.96
CA PRO A 43 -12.21 -8.55 7.22
C PRO A 43 -12.16 -9.79 6.31
N ASP A 44 -11.66 -9.66 5.08
CA ASP A 44 -11.59 -10.74 4.10
C ASP A 44 -10.29 -11.57 4.20
N CYS A 45 -9.18 -10.94 4.61
CA CYS A 45 -7.89 -11.64 4.76
C CYS A 45 -7.64 -12.16 6.19
N GLY A 46 -8.19 -11.51 7.21
CA GLY A 46 -8.05 -11.89 8.62
C GLY A 46 -7.16 -10.95 9.46
N PRO A 47 -6.61 -11.44 10.59
CA PRO A 47 -5.84 -10.60 11.51
C PRO A 47 -4.54 -10.08 10.90
N ASP A 48 -3.89 -9.11 11.56
CA ASP A 48 -2.56 -8.65 11.17
C ASP A 48 -1.57 -9.83 11.10
N GLY A 49 -0.79 -9.90 10.02
CA GLY A 49 0.08 -11.01 9.68
C GLY A 49 -0.61 -12.18 8.97
N ALA A 50 -1.86 -12.05 8.54
CA ALA A 50 -2.54 -13.09 7.79
C ALA A 50 -1.86 -13.39 6.45
N THR A 51 -1.90 -14.66 6.05
CA THR A 51 -1.39 -15.11 4.76
C THR A 51 -2.37 -14.75 3.65
N LEU A 52 -1.93 -13.94 2.68
CA LEU A 52 -2.73 -13.58 1.52
C LEU A 52 -2.92 -14.80 0.61
N GLY A 53 -4.18 -15.09 0.28
CA GLY A 53 -4.56 -16.17 -0.65
C GLY A 53 -4.21 -15.85 -2.10
N LYS A 54 -4.35 -16.86 -2.98
CA LYS A 54 -4.00 -16.75 -4.41
C LYS A 54 -4.71 -15.60 -5.13
N ASP A 55 -5.97 -15.34 -4.80
CA ASP A 55 -6.77 -14.25 -5.36
C ASP A 55 -6.13 -12.86 -5.15
N TYR A 56 -5.36 -12.67 -4.08
CA TYR A 56 -4.68 -11.41 -3.75
C TYR A 56 -3.28 -11.34 -4.36
N MET A 57 -2.78 -12.41 -4.97
CA MET A 57 -1.44 -12.48 -5.54
C MET A 57 -1.46 -12.27 -7.05
N HIS A 58 -0.31 -11.91 -7.60
CA HIS A 58 -0.13 -11.87 -9.05
C HIS A 58 -0.30 -13.27 -9.65
N GLY A 59 -1.08 -13.35 -10.72
CA GLY A 59 -1.34 -14.56 -11.50
C GLY A 59 -2.77 -15.08 -11.39
N ASP A 60 -3.58 -14.44 -10.54
CA ASP A 60 -5.00 -14.73 -10.37
C ASP A 60 -5.82 -13.42 -10.47
N GLN A 61 -6.79 -13.19 -9.58
CA GLN A 61 -7.71 -12.05 -9.58
C GLN A 61 -7.11 -10.68 -9.19
N HIS A 62 -5.91 -10.64 -8.60
CA HIS A 62 -5.21 -9.41 -8.18
C HIS A 62 -6.05 -8.54 -7.22
N LYS A 63 -6.82 -9.18 -6.34
CA LYS A 63 -7.67 -8.49 -5.37
C LYS A 63 -6.85 -7.59 -4.45
N PHE A 64 -7.37 -6.39 -4.23
CA PHE A 64 -6.93 -5.54 -3.12
C PHE A 64 -7.61 -6.03 -1.83
N PRO A 65 -6.89 -6.24 -0.72
CA PRO A 65 -7.48 -6.62 0.57
C PRO A 65 -8.54 -5.61 1.01
N GLU A 66 -9.68 -6.09 1.49
CA GLU A 66 -10.62 -5.21 2.18
C GLU A 66 -9.93 -4.63 3.41
N LEU A 67 -10.07 -3.32 3.63
CA LEU A 67 -9.53 -2.65 4.82
C LEU A 67 -10.64 -1.87 5.51
N SER A 68 -10.66 -1.92 6.84
CA SER A 68 -11.57 -1.14 7.68
C SER A 68 -10.83 -0.56 8.88
N TRP A 69 -11.20 0.66 9.25
CA TRP A 69 -10.63 1.41 10.37
C TRP A 69 -11.72 2.26 11.03
N ASP A 70 -11.43 2.82 12.20
CA ASP A 70 -12.37 3.69 12.90
C ASP A 70 -12.27 5.15 12.42
N SER A 71 -13.39 5.88 12.48
CA SER A 71 -13.37 7.32 12.29
C SER A 71 -12.52 7.99 13.37
N HIS A 72 -11.78 9.05 13.03
CA HIS A 72 -10.97 9.79 13.99
C HIS A 72 -11.26 11.29 13.93
N SER A 73 -11.37 11.93 15.09
CA SER A 73 -11.61 13.37 15.17
C SER A 73 -10.46 14.16 14.53
N GLY A 74 -10.78 15.20 13.79
CA GLY A 74 -9.79 16.05 13.13
C GLY A 74 -9.38 15.56 11.73
N VAL A 75 -9.74 14.33 11.33
CA VAL A 75 -9.51 13.89 9.95
C VAL A 75 -10.45 14.62 8.99
N ARG A 76 -9.89 15.10 7.88
CA ARG A 76 -10.60 15.75 6.76
C ARG A 76 -10.42 15.00 5.45
N GLU A 77 -9.41 14.16 5.35
CA GLU A 77 -9.13 13.31 4.19
C GLU A 77 -8.31 12.11 4.64
N TRP A 78 -8.57 10.93 4.08
CA TRP A 78 -7.73 9.75 4.27
C TRP A 78 -6.78 9.56 3.07
N LEU A 79 -5.62 8.99 3.37
CA LEU A 79 -4.62 8.51 2.43
C LEU A 79 -4.36 7.03 2.73
N LEU A 80 -4.18 6.23 1.68
CA LEU A 80 -3.84 4.82 1.80
C LEU A 80 -2.58 4.53 0.97
N VAL A 81 -1.58 3.90 1.58
CA VAL A 81 -0.33 3.49 0.91
C VAL A 81 -0.12 2.00 1.14
N SER A 82 0.25 1.27 0.08
CA SER A 82 0.64 -0.14 0.19
C SER A 82 2.08 -0.35 -0.24
N GLU A 83 2.90 -0.99 0.59
CA GLU A 83 4.33 -1.21 0.34
C GLU A 83 4.82 -2.63 0.67
N ASP A 84 5.83 -3.09 -0.07
CA ASP A 84 6.60 -4.32 0.20
C ASP A 84 8.04 -3.94 0.63
N PRO A 85 8.36 -3.97 1.94
CA PRO A 85 9.71 -3.73 2.44
C PRO A 85 10.68 -4.89 2.21
N ASP A 86 10.19 -6.05 1.77
CA ASP A 86 10.96 -7.29 1.63
C ASP A 86 11.34 -7.60 0.18
N ALA A 87 10.88 -6.78 -0.78
CA ALA A 87 11.38 -6.76 -2.13
C ALA A 87 12.91 -6.53 -2.15
N PRO A 88 13.67 -7.26 -3.00
CA PRO A 88 15.14 -7.21 -3.03
C PRO A 88 15.68 -5.95 -3.70
N LEU A 89 15.33 -4.80 -3.15
CA LEU A 89 15.62 -3.46 -3.65
C LEU A 89 16.07 -2.53 -2.51
N PRO A 90 16.66 -1.37 -2.83
CA PRO A 90 17.19 -0.47 -1.81
C PRO A 90 16.13 0.21 -0.94
N THR A 91 14.88 0.29 -1.40
CA THR A 91 13.72 0.91 -0.74
C THR A 91 12.51 -0.01 -0.87
N PRO A 92 11.51 0.10 0.03
CA PRO A 92 10.24 -0.58 -0.14
C PRO A 92 9.66 -0.32 -1.52
N ILE A 93 8.99 -1.33 -2.09
CA ILE A 93 8.24 -1.16 -3.32
C ILE A 93 6.85 -0.69 -2.98
N CYS A 94 6.47 0.48 -3.50
CA CYS A 94 5.09 0.93 -3.45
C CYS A 94 4.24 0.08 -4.40
N HIS A 95 3.25 -0.63 -3.86
CA HIS A 95 2.25 -1.41 -4.57
C HIS A 95 0.99 -0.58 -4.91
N GLY A 96 0.71 0.49 -4.16
CA GLY A 96 -0.42 1.39 -4.41
C GLY A 96 -0.38 2.64 -3.54
N ILE A 97 -0.92 3.75 -4.07
CA ILE A 97 -1.09 5.02 -3.34
C ILE A 97 -2.48 5.55 -3.70
N TYR A 98 -3.27 5.91 -2.70
CA TYR A 98 -4.64 6.35 -2.89
C TYR A 98 -4.91 7.63 -2.10
N LEU A 99 -5.26 8.69 -2.81
CA LEU A 99 -5.33 10.07 -2.34
C LEU A 99 -6.78 10.56 -2.38
N GLY A 100 -7.17 11.44 -1.47
CA GLY A 100 -8.52 11.99 -1.52
C GLY A 100 -9.60 11.02 -1.09
N ILE A 101 -9.30 10.05 -0.22
CA ILE A 101 -10.33 9.18 0.34
C ILE A 101 -11.20 10.05 1.27
N PRO A 102 -12.52 10.12 1.06
CA PRO A 102 -13.40 11.00 1.84
C PRO A 102 -13.35 10.69 3.33
N SER A 103 -13.38 11.72 4.19
CA SER A 103 -13.24 11.58 5.66
C SER A 103 -14.25 10.62 6.32
N GLU A 104 -15.44 10.52 5.74
CA GLU A 104 -16.53 9.66 6.16
C GLU A 104 -16.34 8.19 5.75
N LYS A 105 -15.41 7.90 4.84
CA LYS A 105 -15.11 6.55 4.38
C LYS A 105 -14.15 5.89 5.36
N THR A 106 -14.61 4.85 6.02
CA THR A 106 -13.88 4.06 7.03
C THR A 106 -13.66 2.61 6.61
N ARG A 107 -13.91 2.33 5.32
CA ARG A 107 -13.75 1.01 4.71
C ARG A 107 -13.50 1.13 3.21
N VAL A 108 -12.60 0.32 2.68
CA VAL A 108 -12.38 0.13 1.24
C VAL A 108 -12.51 -1.34 0.86
N VAL A 109 -13.08 -1.59 -0.31
CA VAL A 109 -13.25 -2.94 -0.90
C VAL A 109 -12.70 -2.98 -2.32
N GLY A 110 -12.50 -4.18 -2.89
CA GLY A 110 -11.97 -4.34 -4.24
C GLY A 110 -12.68 -3.49 -5.32
N SER A 111 -14.00 -3.39 -5.28
CA SER A 111 -14.77 -2.58 -6.25
C SER A 111 -14.48 -1.08 -6.17
N ASP A 112 -13.94 -0.58 -5.05
CA ASP A 112 -13.55 0.82 -4.92
C ASP A 112 -12.35 1.18 -5.80
N PHE A 113 -11.54 0.20 -6.19
CA PHE A 113 -10.30 0.37 -6.96
C PHE A 113 -10.50 0.25 -8.48
N GLU A 114 -11.75 0.10 -8.93
CA GLU A 114 -12.06 0.11 -10.35
C GLU A 114 -11.93 1.52 -10.94
N PRO A 115 -11.29 1.70 -12.10
CA PRO A 115 -11.17 3.01 -12.73
C PRO A 115 -12.54 3.50 -13.23
N VAL A 116 -12.86 4.77 -12.96
CA VAL A 116 -14.11 5.39 -13.48
C VAL A 116 -14.00 5.62 -14.99
N GLU A 117 -12.82 6.02 -15.47
CA GLU A 117 -12.52 6.28 -16.87
C GLU A 117 -11.09 5.87 -17.20
N LYS A 118 -10.83 5.47 -18.46
CA LYS A 118 -9.49 5.00 -18.87
C LYS A 118 -8.39 6.07 -18.83
N THR A 119 -8.75 7.34 -18.97
CA THR A 119 -7.82 8.48 -19.07
C THR A 119 -7.60 9.20 -17.75
N SER A 120 -8.44 8.92 -16.74
CA SER A 120 -8.40 9.55 -15.42
C SER A 120 -7.70 8.67 -14.40
N ASN A 121 -7.23 9.25 -13.30
CA ASN A 121 -6.79 8.50 -12.13
C ASN A 121 -7.88 8.35 -11.04
N ARG A 122 -9.12 8.74 -11.36
CA ARG A 122 -10.26 8.62 -10.46
C ARG A 122 -10.74 7.17 -10.39
N LEU A 123 -11.01 6.71 -9.18
CA LEU A 123 -11.50 5.38 -8.85
C LEU A 123 -12.96 5.42 -8.40
N ALA A 124 -13.66 4.30 -8.57
CA ALA A 124 -15.08 4.15 -8.26
C ALA A 124 -15.39 4.43 -6.78
N GLY A 125 -14.43 4.20 -5.88
CA GLY A 125 -14.54 4.51 -4.46
C GLY A 125 -14.52 5.99 -4.10
N GLY A 126 -14.42 6.89 -5.08
CA GLY A 126 -14.49 8.34 -4.87
C GLY A 126 -13.14 9.01 -4.57
N PHE A 127 -12.03 8.31 -4.83
CA PHE A 127 -10.67 8.78 -4.58
C PHE A 127 -9.78 8.60 -5.82
N TYR A 128 -8.50 8.95 -5.71
CA TYR A 128 -7.55 8.96 -6.81
C TYR A 128 -6.40 7.99 -6.53
N TYR A 129 -5.82 7.38 -7.56
CA TYR A 129 -4.56 6.64 -7.41
C TYR A 129 -3.35 7.46 -7.87
N GLY A 130 -2.24 7.31 -7.14
CA GLY A 130 -0.94 7.89 -7.45
C GLY A 130 -0.09 7.02 -8.39
N ALA A 131 1.10 7.50 -8.72
CA ALA A 131 2.07 6.71 -9.48
C ALA A 131 2.80 5.71 -8.56
N ASN A 132 2.92 4.47 -9.02
CA ASN A 132 3.77 3.46 -8.42
C ASN A 132 4.72 2.88 -9.47
N ARG A 133 5.73 2.12 -9.02
CA ARG A 133 6.75 1.56 -9.92
C ARG A 133 6.20 0.47 -10.87
N ILE A 134 5.04 -0.11 -10.54
CA ILE A 134 4.44 -1.23 -11.27
C ILE A 134 3.63 -0.73 -12.47
N GLY A 135 3.17 0.52 -12.44
CA GLY A 135 2.45 1.17 -13.54
C GLY A 135 0.96 0.80 -13.63
N SER A 136 0.43 0.09 -12.61
CA SER A 136 -0.98 -0.25 -12.45
C SER A 136 -1.61 0.49 -11.27
N ILE A 137 -2.94 0.44 -11.13
CA ILE A 137 -3.66 1.02 -9.98
C ILE A 137 -3.20 0.37 -8.66
N TYR A 138 -3.03 -0.96 -8.70
CA TYR A 138 -2.51 -1.77 -7.63
C TYR A 138 -1.59 -2.82 -8.24
N GLY A 139 -0.39 -2.98 -7.71
CA GLY A 139 0.44 -4.12 -8.03
C GLY A 139 0.13 -5.27 -7.10
N ALA A 140 -0.39 -6.38 -7.60
CA ALA A 140 -0.61 -7.53 -6.74
C ALA A 140 0.73 -8.13 -6.25
N PRO A 141 0.80 -8.58 -4.98
CA PRO A 141 1.92 -9.34 -4.43
C PRO A 141 2.52 -10.37 -5.39
N ARG A 142 3.82 -10.24 -5.65
CA ARG A 142 4.59 -11.16 -6.49
C ARG A 142 6.00 -11.35 -5.92
N PRO A 143 6.14 -11.94 -4.73
CA PRO A 143 7.45 -12.24 -4.17
C PRO A 143 8.25 -13.13 -5.13
N LEU A 144 9.57 -13.01 -5.15
CA LEU A 144 10.38 -13.89 -5.99
C LEU A 144 10.23 -15.35 -5.55
N LEU A 145 10.29 -16.27 -6.50
CA LEU A 145 10.13 -17.69 -6.26
C LEU A 145 11.19 -18.23 -5.27
N ASN A 146 10.76 -18.83 -4.15
CA ASN A 146 11.61 -19.30 -3.04
C ASN A 146 12.42 -18.20 -2.32
N HIS A 147 12.07 -16.93 -2.43
CA HIS A 147 12.70 -15.83 -1.67
C HIS A 147 12.20 -15.72 -0.21
N GLY A 148 11.31 -16.63 0.18
CA GLY A 148 10.62 -16.66 1.46
C GLY A 148 9.50 -15.63 1.55
N ILE A 149 8.98 -15.45 2.77
CA ILE A 149 7.82 -14.60 3.05
C ILE A 149 8.13 -13.11 2.83
N HIS A 150 7.32 -12.43 2.04
CA HIS A 150 7.29 -10.97 1.96
C HIS A 150 6.11 -10.44 2.78
N ARG A 151 6.35 -9.34 3.48
CA ARG A 151 5.32 -8.54 4.15
C ARG A 151 4.80 -7.49 3.17
N TYR A 152 3.52 -7.20 3.26
CA TYR A 152 2.83 -6.16 2.53
C TYR A 152 2.11 -5.29 3.54
N TRP A 153 2.57 -4.06 3.70
CA TRP A 153 1.91 -3.09 4.56
C TRP A 153 0.81 -2.38 3.82
N TYR A 154 -0.28 -2.12 4.52
CA TYR A 154 -1.41 -1.33 4.07
C TYR A 154 -1.63 -0.25 5.13
N GLU A 155 -1.07 0.93 4.87
CA GLU A 155 -1.00 2.05 5.78
C GLU A 155 -2.17 2.99 5.50
N VAL A 156 -3.02 3.25 6.51
CA VAL A 156 -4.11 4.22 6.46
C VAL A 156 -3.69 5.45 7.26
N ILE A 157 -3.71 6.61 6.63
CA ILE A 157 -3.23 7.89 7.19
C ILE A 157 -4.39 8.89 7.16
N GLY A 158 -4.72 9.46 8.32
CA GLY A 158 -5.68 10.55 8.44
C GLY A 158 -4.98 11.91 8.39
N LEU A 159 -5.46 12.79 7.51
CA LEU A 159 -4.95 14.13 7.31
C LEU A 159 -5.90 15.18 7.90
N ASN A 160 -5.38 16.23 8.53
CA ASN A 160 -6.17 17.36 9.09
C ASN A 160 -6.71 18.33 8.03
N GLU A 161 -6.22 18.24 6.81
CA GLU A 161 -6.67 19.03 5.68
C GLU A 161 -6.57 18.21 4.39
N PRO A 162 -7.46 18.44 3.42
CA PRO A 162 -7.40 17.73 2.15
C PRO A 162 -6.18 18.13 1.33
N LEU A 163 -5.67 17.18 0.54
CA LEU A 163 -4.69 17.47 -0.49
C LEU A 163 -5.32 18.31 -1.62
N ASP A 164 -4.50 19.14 -2.25
CA ASP A 164 -4.91 19.95 -3.41
C ASP A 164 -5.44 19.07 -4.57
N ASP A 165 -6.50 19.50 -5.24
CA ASP A 165 -7.14 18.72 -6.30
C ASP A 165 -6.24 18.54 -7.54
N LYS A 166 -5.40 19.52 -7.87
CA LYS A 166 -4.43 19.39 -8.96
C LYS A 166 -3.34 18.40 -8.57
N PHE A 167 -2.92 18.40 -7.30
CA PHE A 167 -1.97 17.41 -6.78
C PHE A 167 -2.55 16.00 -6.84
N LYS A 168 -3.79 15.78 -6.40
CA LYS A 168 -4.44 14.44 -6.47
C LYS A 168 -4.57 13.93 -7.90
N THR A 169 -4.85 14.82 -8.85
CA THR A 169 -5.04 14.47 -10.27
C THR A 169 -3.73 14.33 -11.06
N SER A 170 -2.59 14.80 -10.52
CA SER A 170 -1.29 14.70 -11.20
C SER A 170 -0.61 13.33 -11.11
N LYS A 171 -1.27 12.32 -10.53
CA LYS A 171 -0.70 11.00 -10.23
C LYS A 171 0.67 11.09 -9.51
N PRO A 172 0.75 11.77 -8.35
CA PRO A 172 2.02 11.94 -7.66
C PRO A 172 2.56 10.60 -7.21
N ASN A 173 3.89 10.49 -7.18
CA ASN A 173 4.57 9.32 -6.65
C ASN A 173 4.68 9.37 -5.12
N ARG A 174 5.14 8.27 -4.54
CA ARG A 174 5.33 8.10 -3.10
C ARG A 174 6.06 9.26 -2.41
N ASP A 175 7.18 9.70 -2.96
CA ASP A 175 8.03 10.72 -2.32
C ASP A 175 7.38 12.10 -2.40
N GLN A 176 6.72 12.42 -3.52
CA GLN A 176 5.92 13.64 -3.66
C GLN A 176 4.75 13.66 -2.66
N VAL A 177 4.11 12.52 -2.42
CA VAL A 177 3.04 12.41 -1.44
C VAL A 177 3.57 12.61 -0.03
N ALA A 178 4.73 12.01 0.31
CA ALA A 178 5.36 12.20 1.62
C ALA A 178 5.69 13.68 1.91
N GLU A 179 6.14 14.43 0.90
CA GLU A 179 6.35 15.87 1.00
C GLU A 179 5.03 16.63 1.19
N ALA A 180 4.01 16.28 0.42
CA ALA A 180 2.71 16.98 0.42
C ALA A 180 1.90 16.79 1.72
N ILE A 181 2.13 15.71 2.47
CA ILE A 181 1.44 15.45 3.75
C ILE A 181 2.21 15.96 4.98
N ASN A 182 3.36 16.59 4.79
CA ASN A 182 4.17 17.08 5.91
C ASN A 182 3.39 18.12 6.75
N GLY A 183 3.32 17.90 8.07
CA GLY A 183 2.51 18.72 8.99
C GLY A 183 0.98 18.49 8.92
N LYS A 184 0.52 17.49 8.15
CA LYS A 184 -0.91 17.20 7.97
C LYS A 184 -1.40 15.94 8.67
N VAL A 185 -0.51 15.02 9.02
CA VAL A 185 -0.85 13.73 9.65
C VAL A 185 -1.41 13.96 11.05
N VAL A 186 -2.59 13.41 11.36
CA VAL A 186 -3.19 13.46 12.71
C VAL A 186 -3.39 12.09 13.35
N VAL A 187 -3.46 11.04 12.55
CA VAL A 187 -3.54 9.66 13.01
C VAL A 187 -3.09 8.77 11.86
N TRP A 188 -2.52 7.62 12.17
CA TRP A 188 -2.29 6.59 11.16
C TRP A 188 -2.27 5.21 11.81
N GLY A 189 -2.40 4.20 10.97
CA GLY A 189 -2.32 2.80 11.35
C GLY A 189 -1.95 1.94 10.16
N ARG A 190 -1.66 0.67 10.42
CA ARG A 190 -1.40 -0.29 9.35
C ARG A 190 -2.02 -1.64 9.63
N TRP A 191 -2.37 -2.33 8.57
CA TRP A 191 -2.57 -3.77 8.57
C TRP A 191 -1.49 -4.40 7.68
N MET A 192 -0.95 -5.54 8.10
CA MET A 192 0.06 -6.28 7.36
C MET A 192 -0.49 -7.62 6.87
N GLY A 193 -0.41 -7.85 5.57
CA GLY A 193 -0.59 -9.17 4.96
C GLY A 193 0.77 -9.75 4.56
N GLN A 194 0.87 -11.08 4.46
CA GLN A 194 2.11 -11.73 4.02
C GLN A 194 1.85 -12.80 2.96
N CYS A 195 2.80 -13.00 2.05
CA CYS A 195 2.75 -14.16 1.16
C CYS A 195 4.15 -14.59 0.73
N GLU A 196 4.24 -15.79 0.17
CA GLU A 196 5.45 -16.31 -0.46
C GLU A 196 5.07 -17.07 -1.72
N ARG A 197 6.03 -17.21 -2.63
CA ARG A 197 5.91 -18.10 -3.78
C ARG A 197 6.89 -19.25 -3.59
N ARG A 198 6.38 -20.48 -3.59
CA ARG A 198 7.20 -21.70 -3.55
C ARG A 198 7.25 -22.35 -4.92
N TRP A 199 8.41 -22.86 -5.32
CA TRP A 199 8.50 -23.77 -6.45
C TRP A 199 8.16 -25.18 -5.96
N GLU A 200 7.05 -25.72 -6.45
CA GLU A 200 6.62 -27.12 -6.28
C GLU A 200 7.21 -28.04 -7.36
#